data_AF-A0A9W6Y2T0-F1
#
_entry.id   AF-A0A9W6Y2T0-F1
#
_cell.length_a   1.000
_cell.length_b   1.000
_cell.length_c   1.000
_cell.angle_alpha   90.00
_cell.angle_beta   90.00
_cell.angle_gamma   90.00
#
_symmetry.space_group_name_H-M   'P 1'
#
loop_
_entity.id
_entity.type
_entity.pdbx_description
1 polymer ?
#
loop_
_entity_poly.entity_id
_entity_poly.type
_entity_poly.pdbx_seq_one_letter_code
_entity_poly.pdbx_strand_id
1 'polypeptide(L)'
;MIAHVSAAAQEAARAAMRAEAQSATQASATNSASFAARLTTTKPVKMAIPTFDGKDSDSLVFWVREIEIALSAGQIYDARAQVAFALSNLGGRARAWAMAREKVI
;
A
#
# COMPACT_ATOMS: atom_id res chain seq x y z
N MET A 1 22.88 -49.44 7.50
CA MET A 1 22.36 -49.53 6.12
C MET A 1 21.82 -48.15 5.78
N ILE A 2 22.61 -47.32 5.07
CA ILE A 2 22.25 -45.91 4.79
C ILE A 2 21.54 -45.88 3.44
N ALA A 3 20.24 -45.55 3.47
CA ALA A 3 19.44 -45.40 2.27
C ALA A 3 20.04 -44.31 1.38
N HIS A 4 20.60 -44.69 0.24
CA HIS A 4 20.93 -43.74 -0.81
C HIS A 4 19.59 -43.25 -1.37
N VAL A 5 19.23 -42.01 -1.06
CA VAL A 5 18.13 -41.35 -1.78
C VAL A 5 18.53 -41.36 -3.25
N SER A 6 17.72 -41.99 -4.10
CA SER A 6 18.04 -42.09 -5.52
C SER A 6 17.93 -40.71 -6.15
N ALA A 7 18.74 -40.45 -7.18
CA ALA A 7 18.68 -39.18 -7.92
C ALA A 7 17.26 -38.85 -8.42
N ALA A 8 16.48 -39.89 -8.74
CA ALA A 8 15.07 -39.78 -9.12
C ALA A 8 14.18 -39.24 -7.99
N ALA A 9 14.37 -39.71 -6.74
CA ALA A 9 13.60 -39.23 -5.59
C ALA A 9 13.90 -37.76 -5.28
N GLN A 10 15.17 -37.34 -5.44
CA GLN A 10 15.57 -35.96 -5.22
C GLN A 10 15.03 -35.01 -6.30
N GLU A 11 14.96 -35.45 -7.56
CA GLU A 11 14.40 -34.63 -8.64
C GLU A 11 12.88 -34.48 -8.50
N ALA A 12 12.18 -35.53 -8.08
CA ALA A 12 10.75 -35.45 -7.76
C ALA A 12 10.47 -34.42 -6.64
N ALA A 13 11.29 -34.39 -5.58
CA ALA A 13 11.16 -33.42 -4.50
C ALA A 13 11.38 -31.97 -4.98
N ARG A 14 12.35 -31.74 -5.88
CA ARG A 14 12.58 -30.41 -6.47
C ARG A 14 11.46 -30.00 -7.41
N ALA A 15 10.92 -30.92 -8.20
CA ALA A 15 9.79 -30.67 -9.08
C ALA A 15 8.54 -30.27 -8.28
N ALA A 16 8.29 -30.96 -7.16
CA ALA A 16 7.19 -30.63 -6.26
C ALA A 16 7.34 -29.21 -5.66
N MET A 17 8.53 -28.86 -5.14
CA MET A 17 8.78 -27.51 -4.63
C MET A 17 8.60 -26.42 -5.69
N ARG A 18 9.00 -26.69 -6.95
CA ARG A 18 8.80 -25.74 -8.05
C ARG A 18 7.31 -25.59 -8.38
N ALA A 19 6.55 -26.68 -8.41
CA ALA A 19 5.11 -26.64 -8.65
C ALA A 19 4.37 -25.86 -7.54
N GLU A 20 4.76 -26.05 -6.29
CA GLU A 20 4.19 -25.32 -5.15
C GLU A 20 4.55 -23.83 -5.19
N ALA A 21 5.82 -23.49 -5.47
CA ALA A 21 6.25 -22.10 -5.64
C ALA A 21 5.54 -21.42 -6.81
N GLN A 22 5.31 -22.13 -7.91
CA GLN A 22 4.53 -21.64 -9.06
C GLN A 22 3.07 -21.43 -8.68
N SER A 23 2.45 -22.36 -7.94
CA SER A 23 1.08 -22.24 -7.46
C SER A 23 0.91 -21.04 -6.52
N ALA A 24 1.82 -20.85 -5.58
CA ALA A 24 1.83 -19.69 -4.68
C ALA A 24 2.00 -18.36 -5.45
N THR A 25 2.90 -18.33 -6.44
CA THR A 25 3.10 -17.14 -7.30
C THR A 25 1.85 -16.83 -8.11
N GLN A 26 1.19 -17.86 -8.67
CA GLN A 26 -0.04 -17.70 -9.43
C GLN A 26 -1.20 -17.22 -8.54
N ALA A 27 -1.34 -17.79 -7.34
CA ALA A 27 -2.35 -17.35 -6.37
C ALA A 27 -2.17 -15.88 -5.96
N SER A 28 -0.93 -15.45 -5.70
CA SER A 28 -0.62 -14.04 -5.44
C SER A 28 -0.98 -13.14 -6.63
N ALA A 29 -0.61 -13.54 -7.86
CA ALA A 29 -0.93 -12.77 -9.06
C ALA A 29 -2.45 -12.66 -9.29
N THR A 30 -3.21 -13.74 -9.08
CA THR A 30 -4.67 -13.75 -9.18
C THR A 30 -5.31 -12.86 -8.13
N ASN A 31 -4.81 -12.86 -6.89
CA ASN A 31 -5.30 -11.97 -5.84
C ASN A 31 -5.02 -10.49 -6.16
N SER A 32 -3.82 -10.16 -6.64
CA SER A 32 -3.48 -8.80 -7.09
C SER A 32 -4.33 -8.35 -8.27
N ALA A 33 -4.54 -9.22 -9.28
CA ALA A 33 -5.39 -8.93 -10.42
C ALA A 33 -6.86 -8.74 -10.01
N SER A 34 -7.35 -9.58 -9.10
CA SER A 34 -8.72 -9.49 -8.57
C SER A 34 -8.94 -8.23 -7.74
N PHE A 35 -7.92 -7.82 -6.97
CA PHE A 35 -7.93 -6.54 -6.26
C PHE A 35 -7.97 -5.38 -7.25
N ALA A 36 -7.06 -5.35 -8.23
CA ALA A 36 -7.02 -4.32 -9.26
C ALA A 36 -8.34 -4.22 -10.06
N ALA A 37 -8.96 -5.35 -10.44
CA ALA A 37 -10.25 -5.38 -11.12
C ALA A 37 -11.41 -4.88 -10.24
N ARG A 38 -11.36 -5.12 -8.92
CA ARG A 38 -12.36 -4.59 -7.98
C ARG A 38 -12.24 -3.07 -7.86
N LEU A 39 -11.01 -2.56 -7.84
CA LEU A 39 -10.72 -1.13 -7.82
C LEU A 39 -11.17 -0.40 -9.10
N THR A 40 -11.42 -1.09 -10.22
CA THR A 40 -11.95 -0.45 -11.43
C THR A 40 -13.47 -0.55 -11.58
N THR A 41 -14.16 -1.31 -10.72
CA THR A 41 -15.61 -1.56 -10.82
C THR A 41 -16.43 -0.90 -9.71
N THR A 42 -15.83 -0.54 -8.58
CA THR A 42 -16.51 0.22 -7.51
C THR A 42 -16.43 1.71 -7.78
N LYS A 43 -17.52 2.45 -7.52
CA LYS A 43 -17.51 3.92 -7.60
C LYS A 43 -16.64 4.51 -6.47
N PRO A 44 -15.80 5.52 -6.74
CA PRO A 44 -15.07 6.23 -5.70
C PRO A 44 -16.01 6.83 -4.64
N VAL A 45 -15.62 6.72 -3.37
CA VAL A 45 -16.32 7.36 -2.25
C VAL A 45 -15.51 8.55 -1.78
N LYS A 46 -16.13 9.73 -1.77
CA LYS A 46 -15.51 10.93 -1.21
C LYS A 46 -15.66 10.91 0.32
N MET A 47 -14.54 10.77 1.02
CA MET A 47 -14.49 10.86 2.49
C MET A 47 -14.10 12.27 2.95
N ALA A 48 -14.65 12.71 4.08
CA ALA A 48 -14.18 13.89 4.77
C ALA A 48 -13.04 13.48 5.72
N ILE A 49 -11.91 14.16 5.63
CA ILE A 49 -10.74 13.91 6.46
C ILE A 49 -10.57 15.06 7.44
N PRO A 50 -10.30 14.79 8.74
CA PRO A 50 -9.98 15.84 9.69
C PRO A 50 -8.71 16.58 9.26
N THR A 51 -8.73 17.90 9.36
CA THR A 51 -7.53 18.71 9.09
C THR A 51 -6.46 18.44 10.14
N PHE A 52 -5.22 18.21 9.71
CA PHE A 52 -4.07 18.10 10.61
C PHE A 52 -3.43 19.48 10.77
N ASP A 53 -3.58 20.07 11.95
CA ASP A 53 -3.02 21.40 12.24
C ASP A 53 -1.58 21.32 12.75
N GLY A 54 -1.16 20.13 13.21
CA GLY A 54 0.12 19.92 13.87
C GLY A 54 0.14 20.49 15.27
N LYS A 55 -0.97 20.40 16.01
CA LYS A 55 -1.06 20.69 17.45
C LYS A 55 -0.51 19.52 18.26
N ASP A 56 -0.12 19.75 19.51
CA ASP A 56 0.45 18.69 20.37
C ASP A 56 -0.57 17.57 20.68
N SER A 57 -1.87 17.87 20.59
CA SER A 57 -2.96 16.91 20.70
C SER A 57 -3.23 16.11 19.42
N ASP A 58 -2.68 16.53 18.28
CA ASP A 58 -2.95 15.88 17.00
C ASP A 58 -2.09 14.62 16.87
N SER A 59 -2.73 13.46 16.70
CA SER A 59 -2.02 12.22 16.45
C SER A 59 -1.71 12.05 14.97
N LEU A 60 -0.42 12.19 14.61
CA LEU A 60 0.04 11.97 13.24
C LEU A 60 -0.26 10.55 12.75
N VAL A 61 -0.11 9.54 13.61
CA VAL A 61 -0.35 8.13 13.24
C VAL A 61 -1.81 7.89 12.85
N PHE A 62 -2.76 8.44 13.61
CA PHE A 62 -4.17 8.33 13.26
C PHE A 62 -4.49 9.11 12.00
N TRP A 63 -3.95 10.33 11.85
CA TRP A 63 -4.20 11.14 10.67
C TRP A 63 -3.66 10.51 9.37
N VAL A 64 -2.45 9.93 9.40
CA VAL A 64 -1.89 9.21 8.24
C VAL A 64 -2.79 8.03 7.86
N ARG A 65 -3.30 7.28 8.83
CA ARG A 65 -4.22 6.18 8.56
C ARG A 65 -5.54 6.65 7.92
N GLU A 66 -6.10 7.76 8.38
CA GLU A 66 -7.29 8.36 7.78
C GLU A 66 -7.06 8.76 6.30
N ILE A 67 -5.89 9.33 6.00
CA ILE A 67 -5.48 9.63 4.62
C ILE A 67 -5.39 8.37 3.77
N GLU A 68 -4.72 7.32 4.23
CA GLU A 68 -4.59 6.04 3.49
C GLU A 68 -5.95 5.43 3.14
N ILE A 69 -6.92 5.49 4.07
CA ILE A 69 -8.28 5.01 3.85
C ILE A 69 -8.99 5.90 2.82
N ALA A 70 -8.87 7.23 2.89
CA ALA A 70 -9.45 8.13 1.89
C ALA A 70 -8.87 7.94 0.49
N LEU A 71 -7.55 7.74 0.37
CA LEU A 71 -6.92 7.50 -0.92
C LEU A 71 -7.41 6.20 -1.54
N SER A 72 -7.57 5.15 -0.73
CA SER A 72 -8.10 3.86 -1.17
C SER A 72 -9.58 3.95 -1.56
N ALA A 73 -10.42 4.56 -0.72
CA ALA A 73 -11.86 4.71 -0.95
C ALA A 73 -12.17 5.66 -2.11
N GLY A 74 -11.38 6.73 -2.26
CA GLY A 74 -11.45 7.69 -3.36
C GLY A 74 -10.75 7.23 -4.63
N GLN A 75 -10.10 6.05 -4.61
CA GLN A 75 -9.38 5.48 -5.74
C GLN A 75 -8.32 6.43 -6.33
N ILE A 76 -7.64 7.18 -5.46
CA ILE A 76 -6.62 8.16 -5.81
C ILE A 76 -5.26 7.45 -5.82
N TYR A 77 -4.85 6.91 -6.97
CA TYR A 77 -3.59 6.16 -7.11
C TYR A 77 -2.43 6.97 -7.68
N ASP A 78 -2.73 8.06 -8.39
CA ASP A 78 -1.69 8.93 -8.92
C ASP A 78 -0.93 9.61 -7.76
N ALA A 79 0.39 9.44 -7.74
CA ALA A 79 1.22 9.92 -6.63
C ALA A 79 1.12 11.44 -6.42
N ARG A 80 0.99 12.22 -7.50
CA ARG A 80 0.85 13.67 -7.40
C ARG A 80 -0.53 14.05 -6.84
N ALA A 81 -1.58 13.34 -7.22
CA ALA A 81 -2.92 13.50 -6.66
C ALA A 81 -2.97 13.09 -5.17
N GLN A 82 -2.28 12.03 -4.77
CA GLN A 82 -2.16 11.62 -3.37
C GLN A 82 -1.48 12.70 -2.52
N VAL A 83 -0.37 13.26 -3.00
CA VAL A 83 0.34 14.37 -2.32
C VAL A 83 -0.55 15.61 -2.26
N ALA A 84 -1.19 16.00 -3.36
CA ALA A 84 -2.09 17.16 -3.38
C ALA A 84 -3.28 16.97 -2.42
N PHE A 85 -3.84 15.76 -2.35
CA PHE A 85 -4.90 15.41 -1.41
C PHE A 85 -4.43 15.53 0.04
N ALA A 86 -3.29 14.95 0.40
CA ALA A 86 -2.74 15.06 1.75
C ALA A 86 -2.46 16.52 2.14
N LEU A 87 -1.84 17.31 1.25
CA LEU A 87 -1.57 18.73 1.47
C LEU A 87 -2.84 19.56 1.65
N SER A 88 -3.92 19.23 0.93
CA SER A 88 -5.21 19.92 1.06
C SER A 88 -5.86 19.75 2.42
N ASN A 89 -5.48 18.71 3.16
CA ASN A 89 -5.97 18.39 4.50
C ASN A 89 -5.00 18.86 5.60
N LEU A 90 -3.96 19.62 5.27
CA LEU A 90 -3.10 20.28 6.26
C LEU A 90 -3.64 21.66 6.63
N GLY A 91 -3.58 21.96 7.92
CA GLY A 91 -3.90 23.26 8.51
C GLY A 91 -2.77 23.76 9.41
N GLY A 92 -3.02 24.88 10.09
CA GLY A 92 -2.15 25.39 11.15
C GLY A 92 -0.65 25.37 10.88
N ARG A 93 0.12 24.85 11.86
CA ARG A 93 1.58 24.73 11.82
C ARG A 93 2.03 23.74 10.73
N ALA A 94 1.29 22.66 10.54
CA ALA A 94 1.63 21.65 9.55
C ALA A 94 1.61 22.21 8.12
N ARG A 95 0.59 23.01 7.77
CA ARG A 95 0.53 23.69 6.47
C ARG A 95 1.63 24.73 6.31
N ALA A 96 1.93 25.50 7.36
CA ALA A 96 3.00 26.50 7.33
C ALA A 96 4.36 25.83 7.09
N TRP A 97 4.63 24.71 7.77
CA TRP A 97 5.85 23.93 7.59
C TRP A 97 5.95 23.33 6.18
N ALA A 98 4.88 22.72 5.66
CA ALA A 98 4.86 22.12 4.34
C ALA A 98 5.04 23.15 3.19
N MET A 99 4.62 24.39 3.40
CA MET A 99 4.73 25.48 2.42
C MET A 99 5.98 26.34 2.61
N ALA A 100 6.75 26.11 3.67
CA ALA A 100 8.00 26.81 3.88
C ALA A 100 8.98 26.43 2.76
N ARG A 101 9.44 27.44 2.01
CA ARG A 101 10.57 27.27 1.10
C ARG A 101 11.84 27.18 1.92
N GLU A 102 12.76 26.30 1.54
CA GLU A 102 14.10 26.26 2.10
C GLU A 102 14.72 27.67 1.95
N LYS A 103 14.84 28.38 3.07
CA LYS A 103 15.75 29.52 3.14
C LYS A 103 17.13 28.90 3.31
N VAL A 104 17.84 28.73 2.19
CA VAL A 104 19.30 28.57 2.24
C VAL A 104 19.82 29.84 2.92
N ILE A 105 20.27 29.68 4.16
CA ILE A 105 20.99 30.70 4.94
C ILE A 105 22.47 30.55 4.67
#